data_AF-A0A5Q2RRS6-F1
#
_entry.id   AF-A0A5Q2RRS6-F1
#
_cell.length_a   1.000
_cell.length_b   1.000
_cell.length_c   1.000
_cell.angle_alpha   90.00
_cell.angle_beta   90.00
_cell.angle_gamma   90.00
#
_symmetry.space_group_name_H-M   'P 1'
#
loop_
_entity.id
_entity.type
_entity.pdbx_description
1 polymer ?
#
loop_
_entity_poly.entity_id
_entity_poly.type
_entity_poly.pdbx_seq_one_letter_code
_entity_poly.pdbx_strand_id
1 'polypeptide(L)'
;MAMWVFLGSECMLFGGLISTYLLYKDRVPEGGISPRDVFDIPFTSASSFVLLMSSLTMVLALAAIQKADHRRFRLWILTTALLGSTFIAGQIYEFTAFYREGLGFTTNIFGSAFYTLTGFHGVHVTIGIIMLLSLLVLSIRGRLSEERSEAVEIVGLYWHFVDIVWILIFTIIYLIP
;
A
#
# COMPACT_ATOMS: atom_id res chain seq x y z
N MET A 1 5.60 21.85 -1.49
CA MET A 1 4.52 22.26 -0.56
C MET A 1 3.19 21.56 -0.82
N ALA A 2 2.65 21.55 -2.05
CA ALA A 2 1.38 20.89 -2.35
C ALA A 2 1.34 19.39 -1.98
N MET A 3 2.43 18.66 -2.24
CA MET A 3 2.53 17.24 -1.89
C MET A 3 2.40 17.00 -0.38
N TRP A 4 3.07 17.79 0.45
CA TRP A 4 2.98 17.66 1.91
C TRP A 4 1.58 17.95 2.45
N VAL A 5 0.86 18.91 1.85
CA VAL A 5 -0.53 19.18 2.20
C VAL A 5 -1.43 18.01 1.80
N PHE A 6 -1.23 17.44 0.61
CA PHE A 6 -1.93 16.24 0.17
C PHE A 6 -1.68 15.04 1.09
N LEU A 7 -0.42 14.78 1.46
CA LEU A 7 -0.08 13.74 2.44
C LEU A 7 -0.76 14.00 3.79
N GLY A 8 -0.81 15.25 4.23
CA GLY A 8 -1.54 15.64 5.44
C GLY A 8 -3.03 15.34 5.38
N SER A 9 -3.70 15.60 4.25
CA SER A 9 -5.11 15.24 4.08
C SER A 9 -5.33 13.74 4.04
N GLU A 10 -4.42 12.98 3.41
CA GLU A 10 -4.47 11.51 3.40
C GLU A 10 -4.27 10.92 4.80
N CYS A 11 -3.38 11.49 5.62
CA CYS A 11 -3.24 11.12 7.03
C CYS A 11 -4.59 11.26 7.78
N MET A 12 -5.33 12.35 7.54
CA MET A 12 -6.63 12.56 8.17
C MET A 12 -7.68 11.57 7.66
N LEU A 13 -7.69 11.28 6.35
CA LEU A 13 -8.58 10.29 5.74
C LEU A 13 -8.36 8.90 6.36
N PHE A 14 -7.13 8.40 6.34
CA PHE A 14 -6.80 7.10 6.92
C PHE A 14 -6.99 7.09 8.44
N GLY A 15 -6.69 8.18 9.14
CA GLY A 15 -6.97 8.32 10.57
C GLY A 15 -8.45 8.16 10.92
N GLY A 16 -9.35 8.71 10.09
CA GLY A 16 -10.80 8.52 10.23
C GLY A 16 -11.25 7.08 9.96
N LEU A 17 -10.70 6.44 8.91
CA LEU A 17 -11.01 5.03 8.59
C LEU A 17 -10.50 4.07 9.68
N ILE A 18 -9.29 4.28 10.19
CA ILE A 18 -8.72 3.50 11.31
C ILE A 18 -9.56 3.69 12.57
N SER A 19 -9.95 4.93 12.88
CA SER A 19 -10.82 5.21 14.05
C SER A 19 -12.17 4.52 13.92
N THR A 20 -12.76 4.53 12.72
CA THR A 20 -14.00 3.79 12.41
C THR A 20 -13.82 2.30 12.66
N TYR A 21 -12.74 1.70 12.14
CA TYR A 21 -12.43 0.29 12.39
C TYR A 21 -12.30 -0.01 13.89
N LEU A 22 -11.54 0.79 14.64
CA LEU A 22 -11.34 0.59 16.08
C LEU A 22 -12.64 0.65 16.90
N LEU A 23 -13.60 1.49 16.50
CA LEU A 23 -14.90 1.59 17.17
C LEU A 23 -15.82 0.37 16.90
N TYR A 24 -15.65 -0.27 15.75
CA TYR A 24 -16.49 -1.40 15.33
C TYR A 24 -15.80 -2.76 15.47
N LYS A 25 -14.51 -2.81 15.82
CA LYS A 25 -13.72 -4.05 15.90
C LYS A 25 -14.33 -5.10 16.84
N ASP A 26 -14.94 -4.67 17.94
CA ASP A 26 -15.53 -5.54 18.96
C ASP A 26 -17.04 -5.78 18.75
N ARG A 27 -17.63 -5.26 17.66
CA ARG A 27 -19.06 -5.40 17.34
C ARG A 27 -19.32 -6.53 16.36
N VAL A 28 -18.76 -7.70 16.64
CA VAL A 28 -19.05 -8.93 15.89
C VAL A 28 -20.31 -9.57 16.49
N PRO A 29 -21.36 -9.89 15.68
CA PRO A 29 -22.54 -10.60 16.17
C PRO A 29 -22.16 -11.93 16.84
N GLU A 30 -22.84 -12.32 17.91
CA GLU A 30 -22.61 -13.62 18.56
C GLU A 30 -22.80 -14.77 17.54
N GLY A 31 -21.74 -15.56 17.32
CA GLY A 31 -21.71 -16.64 16.31
C GLY A 31 -21.24 -16.23 14.91
N GLY A 32 -20.86 -14.96 14.70
CA GLY A 32 -20.18 -14.50 13.48
C GLY A 32 -18.72 -14.96 13.43
N ILE A 33 -18.19 -15.14 12.22
CA ILE A 33 -16.79 -15.55 12.00
C ILE A 33 -15.87 -14.46 12.58
N SER A 34 -15.05 -14.84 13.56
CA SER A 34 -14.09 -13.94 14.19
C SER A 34 -12.91 -13.73 13.24
N PRO A 35 -12.36 -12.51 13.11
CA PRO A 35 -11.21 -12.23 12.22
C PRO A 35 -9.98 -13.08 12.57
N ARG A 36 -9.87 -13.49 13.84
CA ARG A 36 -8.80 -14.32 14.37
C ARG A 36 -8.74 -15.73 13.76
N ASP A 37 -9.86 -16.22 13.23
CA ASP A 37 -9.95 -17.58 12.66
C ASP A 37 -9.62 -17.62 11.15
N VAL A 38 -9.54 -16.44 10.52
CA VAL A 38 -9.46 -16.30 9.05
C VAL A 38 -8.15 -15.65 8.60
N PHE A 39 -7.48 -14.88 9.45
CA PHE A 39 -6.22 -14.23 9.10
C PHE A 39 -5.03 -15.20 9.05
N ASP A 40 -4.47 -15.38 7.86
CA ASP A 40 -3.18 -16.07 7.66
C ASP A 40 -2.02 -15.11 7.97
N ILE A 41 -1.74 -14.94 9.26
CA ILE A 41 -0.69 -14.03 9.76
C ILE A 41 0.67 -14.25 9.06
N PRO A 42 1.16 -15.50 8.85
CA PRO A 42 2.38 -15.74 8.07
C PRO A 42 2.35 -15.17 6.66
N PHE A 43 1.24 -15.36 5.93
CA PHE A 43 1.10 -14.87 4.56
C PHE A 43 1.07 -13.34 4.51
N THR A 44 0.25 -12.70 5.35
CA THR A 44 0.15 -11.23 5.42
C THR A 44 1.47 -10.61 5.90
N SER A 45 2.20 -11.27 6.80
CA SER A 45 3.51 -10.80 7.25
C SER A 45 4.54 -10.83 6.11
N ALA A 46 4.53 -11.90 5.30
CA ALA A 46 5.42 -12.01 4.15
C ALA A 46 5.10 -10.97 3.06
N SER A 47 3.81 -10.74 2.75
CA SER A 47 3.42 -9.70 1.79
C SER A 47 3.76 -8.28 2.29
N SER A 48 3.61 -8.03 3.59
CA SER A 48 4.02 -6.77 4.22
C SER A 48 5.53 -6.56 4.16
N PHE A 49 6.33 -7.61 4.37
CA PHE A 49 7.78 -7.55 4.20
C PHE A 49 8.18 -7.23 2.76
N VAL A 50 7.49 -7.81 1.76
CA VAL A 50 7.68 -7.50 0.34
C VAL A 50 7.43 -6.00 0.07
N LEU A 51 6.39 -5.43 0.67
CA LEU A 51 6.09 -4.00 0.55
C LEU A 51 7.21 -3.13 1.16
N LEU A 52 7.69 -3.47 2.36
CA LEU A 52 8.81 -2.76 3.00
C LEU A 52 10.10 -2.81 2.17
N MET A 53 10.39 -3.96 1.56
CA MET A 53 11.51 -4.11 0.65
C MET A 53 11.33 -3.28 -0.63
N SER A 54 10.10 -3.10 -1.10
CA SER A 54 9.75 -2.19 -2.21
C SER A 54 10.09 -0.73 -1.88
N SER A 55 9.87 -0.31 -0.63
CA SER A 55 10.28 1.02 -0.16
C SER A 55 11.79 1.24 -0.32
N LEU A 56 12.59 0.24 0.08
CA LEU A 56 14.05 0.32 -0.07
C LEU A 56 14.46 0.43 -1.54
N THR A 57 13.84 -0.34 -2.43
CA THR A 57 14.16 -0.25 -3.86
C THR A 57 13.77 1.10 -4.45
N MET A 58 12.74 1.77 -3.93
CA MET A 58 12.39 3.13 -4.35
C MET A 58 13.47 4.15 -3.97
N VAL A 59 14.04 4.07 -2.77
CA VAL A 59 15.17 4.93 -2.37
C VAL A 59 16.38 4.70 -3.27
N LEU A 60 16.68 3.44 -3.61
CA LEU A 60 17.76 3.10 -4.53
C LEU A 60 17.50 3.63 -5.94
N ALA A 61 16.26 3.66 -6.40
CA ALA A 61 15.87 4.28 -7.66
C ALA A 61 16.15 5.80 -7.64
N LEU A 62 15.73 6.49 -6.58
CA LEU A 62 15.98 7.93 -6.41
C LEU A 62 17.49 8.25 -6.39
N ALA A 63 18.27 7.46 -5.65
CA ALA A 63 19.73 7.62 -5.60
C ALA A 63 20.40 7.37 -6.96
N ALA A 64 19.86 6.46 -7.78
CA ALA A 64 20.37 6.20 -9.12
C ALA A 64 20.09 7.35 -10.09
N ILE A 65 18.88 7.94 -10.07
CA ILE A 65 18.56 9.08 -10.95
C ILE A 65 19.32 10.35 -10.58
N GLN A 66 19.59 10.58 -9.28
CA GLN A 66 20.43 11.68 -8.81
C GLN A 66 21.89 11.56 -9.24
N LYS A 67 22.36 10.34 -9.58
CA LYS A 67 23.70 10.07 -10.13
C LYS A 67 23.70 10.00 -11.66
N ALA A 68 22.62 10.42 -12.31
CA ALA A 68 22.39 10.27 -13.75
C ALA A 68 22.51 8.81 -14.29
N ASP A 69 22.39 7.80 -13.41
CA ASP A 69 22.45 6.39 -13.80
C ASP A 69 21.05 5.88 -14.19
N HIS A 70 20.64 6.21 -15.41
CA HIS A 70 19.34 5.84 -15.95
C HIS A 70 19.15 4.32 -16.10
N ARG A 71 20.22 3.53 -16.19
CA ARG A 71 20.11 2.06 -16.28
C ARG A 71 19.71 1.48 -14.95
N ARG A 72 20.39 1.88 -13.86
CA ARG A 72 20.03 1.43 -12.51
C ARG A 72 18.70 1.99 -12.05
N PHE A 73 18.38 3.25 -12.38
CA PHE A 73 17.07 3.83 -12.11
C PHE A 73 15.93 2.95 -12.66
N ARG A 74 16.00 2.60 -13.95
CA ARG A 74 14.98 1.76 -14.62
C ARG A 74 14.85 0.38 -13.98
N LEU A 75 15.97 -0.21 -13.58
CA LEU A 75 15.97 -1.50 -12.89
C LEU A 75 15.25 -1.39 -11.54
N TRP A 76 15.64 -0.43 -10.71
CA TRP A 76 15.08 -0.28 -9.36
C TRP A 76 13.60 0.10 -9.37
N ILE A 77 13.19 1.04 -10.24
CA ILE A 77 11.79 1.45 -10.30
C ILE A 77 10.88 0.34 -10.83
N LEU A 78 11.38 -0.49 -11.76
CA LEU A 78 10.67 -1.69 -12.22
C LEU A 78 10.55 -2.71 -11.08
N THR A 79 11.62 -2.93 -10.32
CA THR A 79 11.58 -3.82 -9.14
C THR A 79 10.55 -3.33 -8.13
N THR A 80 10.54 -2.04 -7.79
CA THR A 80 9.53 -1.45 -6.88
C THR A 80 8.11 -1.69 -7.40
N ALA A 81 7.85 -1.44 -8.70
CA ALA A 81 6.53 -1.66 -9.28
C ALA A 81 6.10 -3.14 -9.24
N LEU A 82 7.04 -4.08 -9.45
CA LEU A 82 6.77 -5.52 -9.39
C LEU A 82 6.49 -6.00 -7.95
N LEU A 83 7.25 -5.52 -6.98
CA LEU A 83 7.03 -5.84 -5.56
C LEU A 83 5.67 -5.29 -5.08
N GLY A 84 5.34 -4.04 -5.43
CA GLY A 84 4.02 -3.47 -5.17
C GLY A 84 2.88 -4.24 -5.85
N SER A 85 3.08 -4.70 -7.09
CA SER A 85 2.09 -5.52 -7.81
C SER A 85 1.89 -6.88 -7.14
N THR A 86 2.97 -7.48 -6.62
CA THR A 86 2.92 -8.74 -5.86
C THR A 86 2.12 -8.57 -4.57
N PHE A 87 2.31 -7.45 -3.88
CA PHE A 87 1.52 -7.11 -2.70
C PHE A 87 0.02 -6.98 -3.01
N ILE A 88 -0.36 -6.26 -4.09
CA ILE A 88 -1.77 -6.16 -4.52
C ILE A 88 -2.35 -7.53 -4.87
N ALA A 89 -1.59 -8.40 -5.55
CA ALA A 89 -2.04 -9.75 -5.85
C ALA A 89 -2.30 -10.57 -4.58
N GLY A 90 -1.45 -10.43 -3.57
CA GLY A 90 -1.64 -11.03 -2.25
C GLY A 90 -2.92 -10.53 -1.55
N GLN A 91 -3.16 -9.22 -1.57
CA GLN A 91 -4.38 -8.63 -1.00
C GLN A 91 -5.65 -9.10 -1.70
N ILE A 92 -5.65 -9.21 -3.03
CA ILE A 92 -6.80 -9.75 -3.78
C ILE A 92 -7.06 -11.22 -3.41
N TYR A 93 -5.99 -12.00 -3.24
CA TYR A 93 -6.10 -13.39 -2.80
C TYR A 93 -6.74 -13.48 -1.40
N GLU A 94 -6.26 -12.70 -0.43
CA GLU A 94 -6.83 -12.63 0.92
C GLU A 94 -8.30 -12.22 0.89
N PHE A 95 -8.66 -11.17 0.16
CA PHE A 95 -10.06 -10.73 0.03
C PHE A 95 -10.95 -11.81 -0.58
N THR A 96 -10.44 -12.56 -1.56
CA THR A 96 -11.19 -13.65 -2.19
C THR A 96 -11.39 -14.82 -1.22
N ALA A 97 -10.37 -15.14 -0.42
CA ALA A 97 -10.46 -16.16 0.62
C ALA A 97 -11.51 -15.77 1.68
N PHE A 98 -11.44 -14.54 2.20
CA PHE A 98 -12.37 -14.03 3.20
C PHE A 98 -13.81 -14.01 2.69
N TYR A 99 -14.02 -13.57 1.44
CA TYR A 99 -15.34 -13.59 0.82
C TYR A 99 -15.91 -15.01 0.70
N ARG A 100 -15.09 -16.01 0.33
CA ARG A 100 -15.50 -17.42 0.24
C ARG A 100 -15.83 -18.03 1.60
N GLU A 101 -15.14 -17.60 2.65
CA GLU A 101 -15.40 -18.04 4.01
C GLU A 101 -16.62 -17.36 4.64
N GLY A 102 -17.23 -16.36 3.98
CA GLY A 102 -18.46 -15.71 4.43
C GLY A 102 -18.24 -14.34 5.09
N LEU A 103 -17.01 -13.85 5.12
CA LEU A 103 -16.67 -12.47 5.48
C LEU A 103 -16.72 -11.60 4.22
N GLY A 104 -17.90 -11.08 3.92
CA GLY A 104 -18.14 -10.15 2.82
C GLY A 104 -18.33 -8.71 3.30
N PHE A 105 -18.25 -7.77 2.37
CA PHE A 105 -18.46 -6.34 2.65
C PHE A 105 -19.80 -6.04 3.33
N THR A 106 -20.86 -6.79 3.00
CA THR A 106 -22.22 -6.58 3.52
C THR A 106 -22.61 -7.56 4.62
N THR A 107 -21.73 -8.48 5.03
CA THR A 107 -22.11 -9.55 5.96
C THR A 107 -22.04 -9.12 7.42
N ASN A 108 -21.10 -8.25 7.78
CA ASN A 108 -21.02 -7.65 9.12
C ASN A 108 -20.37 -6.25 9.07
N ILE A 109 -20.66 -5.43 10.09
CA ILE A 109 -20.15 -4.05 10.19
C ILE A 109 -18.61 -4.04 10.28
N PHE A 110 -18.05 -5.05 10.95
CA PHE A 110 -16.60 -5.28 11.01
C PHE A 110 -15.98 -5.40 9.61
N GLY A 111 -16.53 -6.30 8.79
CA GLY A 111 -16.07 -6.59 7.44
C GLY A 111 -16.20 -5.37 6.54
N SER A 112 -17.32 -4.64 6.62
CA SER A 112 -17.48 -3.37 5.91
C SER A 112 -16.35 -2.39 6.26
N ALA A 113 -16.03 -2.23 7.55
CA ALA A 113 -14.96 -1.34 8.00
C ALA A 113 -13.57 -1.82 7.57
N PHE A 114 -13.31 -3.12 7.69
CA PHE A 114 -12.07 -3.77 7.24
C PHE A 114 -11.85 -3.56 5.75
N TYR A 115 -12.79 -4.00 4.89
CA TYR A 115 -12.69 -3.89 3.44
C TYR A 115 -12.65 -2.45 2.95
N THR A 116 -13.30 -1.52 3.65
CA THR A 116 -13.18 -0.09 3.34
C THR A 116 -11.76 0.38 3.61
N LEU A 117 -11.22 0.14 4.80
CA LEU A 117 -9.88 0.60 5.18
C LEU A 117 -8.78 -0.02 4.31
N THR A 118 -8.76 -1.34 4.18
CA THR A 118 -7.74 -2.07 3.39
C THR A 118 -7.96 -1.89 1.88
N GLY A 119 -9.21 -1.79 1.43
CA GLY A 119 -9.54 -1.52 0.03
C GLY A 119 -9.10 -0.12 -0.42
N PHE A 120 -9.36 0.93 0.38
CA PHE A 120 -8.85 2.27 0.10
C PHE A 120 -7.33 2.28 0.05
N HIS A 121 -6.66 1.58 0.97
CA HIS A 121 -5.21 1.43 0.93
C HIS A 121 -4.74 0.74 -0.37
N GLY A 122 -5.38 -0.36 -0.78
CA GLY A 122 -5.07 -1.06 -2.03
C GLY A 122 -5.25 -0.19 -3.28
N VAL A 123 -6.25 0.70 -3.29
CA VAL A 123 -6.41 1.71 -4.36
C VAL A 123 -5.22 2.67 -4.39
N HIS A 124 -4.77 3.16 -3.24
CA HIS A 124 -3.59 4.05 -3.15
C HIS A 124 -2.32 3.37 -3.64
N VAL A 125 -2.06 2.13 -3.23
CA VAL A 125 -0.92 1.35 -3.74
C VAL A 125 -1.01 1.20 -5.27
N THR A 126 -2.20 0.90 -5.80
CA THR A 126 -2.42 0.75 -7.25
C THR A 126 -2.12 2.05 -8.01
N ILE A 127 -2.59 3.19 -7.50
CA ILE A 127 -2.28 4.51 -8.06
C ILE A 127 -0.77 4.78 -8.00
N GLY A 128 -0.13 4.42 -6.89
CA GLY A 128 1.33 4.45 -6.74
C GLY A 128 2.04 3.67 -7.83
N ILE A 129 1.60 2.43 -8.12
CA ILE A 129 2.21 1.58 -9.15
C ILE A 129 2.07 2.25 -10.52
N ILE A 130 0.91 2.83 -10.83
CA ILE A 130 0.67 3.56 -12.08
C ILE A 130 1.62 4.76 -12.20
N MET A 131 1.87 5.49 -11.11
CA MET A 131 2.83 6.60 -11.09
C MET A 131 4.27 6.12 -11.32
N LEU A 132 4.68 5.01 -10.68
CA LEU A 132 6.01 4.42 -10.89
C LEU A 132 6.21 3.95 -12.32
N LEU A 133 5.22 3.27 -12.91
CA LEU A 133 5.25 2.85 -14.32
C LEU A 133 5.29 4.04 -15.27
N SER A 134 4.61 5.14 -14.94
CA SER A 134 4.66 6.38 -15.72
C SER A 134 6.06 6.99 -15.71
N LEU A 135 6.75 7.00 -14.57
CA LEU A 135 8.15 7.42 -14.47
C LEU A 135 9.09 6.50 -15.26
N LEU A 136 8.85 5.19 -15.23
CA LEU A 136 9.60 4.23 -16.03
C LEU A 136 9.46 4.53 -17.54
N VAL A 137 8.24 4.75 -18.02
CA VAL A 137 7.97 5.09 -19.42
C VAL A 137 8.63 6.41 -19.81
N LEU A 138 8.57 7.43 -18.94
CA LEU A 138 9.24 8.71 -19.18
C LEU A 138 10.77 8.54 -19.28
N SER A 139 11.37 7.65 -18.47
CA SER A 139 12.80 7.34 -18.53
C SER A 139 13.18 6.60 -19.80
N ILE A 140 12.39 5.62 -20.23
CA ILE A 140 12.61 4.88 -21.48
C ILE A 140 12.53 5.82 -22.69
N ARG A 141 11.63 6.80 -22.66
CA ARG A 141 11.49 7.83 -23.71
C ARG A 141 12.60 8.90 -23.68
N GLY A 142 13.57 8.80 -22.77
CA GLY A 142 14.66 9.78 -22.63
C GLY A 142 14.21 11.16 -22.16
N ARG A 143 13.01 11.27 -21.58
CA ARG A 143 12.41 12.55 -21.14
C ARG A 143 12.63 12.83 -19.65
N LEU A 144 13.45 12.03 -18.97
CA LEU A 144 13.82 12.20 -17.57
C LEU A 144 15.23 12.81 -17.51
N SER A 145 15.27 14.14 -17.40
CA SER A 145 16.46 14.95 -17.08
C SER A 145 16.66 15.02 -15.56
N GLU A 146 17.85 15.39 -15.08
CA GLU A 146 18.12 15.72 -13.66
C GLU A 146 17.10 16.73 -13.09
N GLU A 147 16.62 17.64 -13.93
CA GLU A 147 15.61 18.65 -13.58
C GLU A 147 14.23 18.03 -13.25
N ARG A 148 14.00 16.76 -13.60
CA ARG A 148 12.81 15.97 -13.24
C ARG A 148 13.06 14.99 -12.09
N SER A 149 14.23 15.05 -11.43
CA SER A 149 14.47 14.28 -10.20
C SER A 149 13.47 14.63 -9.10
N GLU A 150 13.00 15.88 -9.06
CA GLU A 150 11.95 16.33 -8.15
C GLU A 150 10.65 15.52 -8.33
N ALA A 151 10.26 15.20 -9.57
CA ALA A 151 9.08 14.37 -9.82
C ALA A 151 9.25 12.94 -9.29
N VAL A 152 10.46 12.39 -9.39
CA VAL A 152 10.78 11.07 -8.82
C VAL A 152 10.73 11.12 -7.29
N GLU A 153 11.23 12.19 -6.69
CA GLU A 153 11.19 12.42 -5.25
C GLU A 153 9.73 12.54 -4.75
N ILE A 154 8.88 13.31 -5.43
CA ILE A 154 7.46 13.45 -5.09
C ILE A 154 6.73 12.10 -5.15
N VAL A 155 6.94 11.30 -6.20
CA VAL A 155 6.35 9.97 -6.31
C VAL A 155 6.94 9.02 -5.25
N GLY A 156 8.23 9.16 -4.93
CA GLY A 156 8.87 8.42 -3.85
C GLY A 156 8.24 8.73 -2.49
N LEU A 157 8.00 10.00 -2.18
CA LEU A 157 7.31 10.43 -0.96
C LEU A 157 5.89 9.85 -0.87
N TYR A 158 5.15 9.82 -1.98
CA TYR A 158 3.84 9.14 -2.03
C TYR A 158 3.98 7.65 -1.70
N TRP A 159 4.93 6.96 -2.33
CA TRP A 159 5.13 5.53 -2.13
C TRP A 159 5.49 5.20 -0.67
N HIS A 160 6.42 5.95 -0.09
CA HIS A 160 6.81 5.81 1.31
C HIS A 160 5.64 6.08 2.26
N PHE A 161 4.81 7.08 1.96
CA PHE A 161 3.63 7.35 2.76
C PHE A 161 2.64 6.17 2.76
N VAL A 162 2.37 5.61 1.59
CA VAL A 162 1.50 4.44 1.45
C VAL A 162 2.07 3.28 2.27
N ASP A 163 3.37 3.01 2.19
CA ASP A 163 4.02 1.96 2.99
C ASP A 163 3.85 2.20 4.51
N ILE A 164 4.02 3.44 4.99
CA ILE A 164 3.84 3.79 6.41
C ILE A 164 2.40 3.55 6.86
N VAL A 165 1.41 3.93 6.05
CA VAL A 165 0.00 3.66 6.33
C VAL A 165 -0.24 2.15 6.43
N TRP A 166 0.37 1.35 5.57
CA TRP A 166 0.25 -0.11 5.65
C TRP A 166 0.81 -0.67 6.95
N ILE A 167 1.97 -0.19 7.42
CA ILE A 167 2.54 -0.65 8.70
C ILE A 167 1.56 -0.42 9.85
N LEU A 168 0.89 0.74 9.87
CA LEU A 168 -0.12 1.04 10.90
C LEU A 168 -1.34 0.13 10.79
N ILE A 169 -1.87 -0.05 9.57
CA ILE A 169 -3.00 -0.96 9.30
C ILE A 169 -2.64 -2.38 9.72
N PHE A 170 -1.49 -2.90 9.29
CA PHE A 170 -1.02 -4.23 9.63
C PHE A 170 -0.89 -4.43 11.14
N THR A 171 -0.31 -3.44 11.83
CA THR A 171 -0.14 -3.50 13.30
C THR A 171 -1.49 -3.52 14.02
N ILE A 172 -2.40 -2.63 13.64
CA ILE A 172 -3.70 -2.46 14.33
C ILE A 172 -4.66 -3.61 14.02
N ILE A 173 -4.65 -4.13 12.79
CA ILE A 173 -5.62 -5.13 12.35
C ILE A 173 -5.13 -6.56 12.61
N TYR A 174 -3.86 -6.86 12.30
CA TYR A 174 -3.36 -8.23 12.30
C TYR A 174 -2.54 -8.59 13.55
N LEU A 175 -1.76 -7.64 14.11
CA LEU A 175 -0.91 -7.89 15.28
C LEU A 175 -1.60 -7.63 16.62
N ILE A 176 -2.54 -6.68 16.68
CA ILE A 176 -3.28 -6.32 17.90
C ILE A 176 -4.77 -6.61 17.68
N PRO A 177 -5.20 -7.89 17.71
CA PRO A 177 -6.60 -8.25 17.55
C PRO A 177 -7.45 -7.96 18.79
#